data_AF-A0A939EJ15-F1
#
_entry.id   AF-A0A939EJ15-F1
#
_cell.length_a   1.000
_cell.length_b   1.000
_cell.length_c   1.000
_cell.angle_alpha   90.00
_cell.angle_beta   90.00
_cell.angle_gamma   90.00
#
_symmetry.space_group_name_H-M   'P 1'
#
loop_
_entity.id
_entity.type
_entity.pdbx_description
1 polymer ?
#
loop_
_entity_poly.entity_id
_entity_poly.type
_entity_poly.pdbx_seq_one_letter_code
_entity_poly.pdbx_strand_id
1 'polypeptide(L)'
;MTRAIVFLLALVFMQAAAFAQTPVTWEDLIDPETANFDDPYKALSGLELRSLGTVLRLRQRLSEEDIAAEARPRIESRLAQEEAKLAASGVQTEWLLSQRHSVAKKRAKAALTGNPALDGQEVAITGYAIPVDEPGEDGTASGYLVPEQGMCSHMPAPNPNQMIRYTIEAGNQASYVYEPVLLTGRLTLKTTRQEIVLLDGYVDMLAAFDLQVTGIRGLEDETPDNPASRLWKYFKRGETVKPEAAQ
;
A
#
# COMPACT_ATOMS: atom_id res chain seq x y z
N MET A 1 -18.61 75.98 11.83
CA MET A 1 -19.61 74.90 11.83
C MET A 1 -19.02 73.73 11.07
N THR A 2 -18.44 72.78 11.79
CA THR A 2 -17.71 71.64 11.20
C THR A 2 -18.17 70.41 11.97
N ARG A 3 -18.94 69.53 11.33
CA ARG A 3 -19.27 68.21 11.88
C ARG A 3 -18.84 67.16 10.90
N ALA A 4 -17.92 66.34 11.39
CA ALA A 4 -17.18 65.31 10.68
C ALA A 4 -18.11 64.19 10.19
N ILE A 5 -17.84 63.73 8.96
CA ILE A 5 -18.42 62.53 8.38
C ILE A 5 -17.61 61.34 8.92
N VAL A 6 -18.25 60.50 9.72
CA VAL A 6 -17.68 59.22 10.17
C VAL A 6 -17.92 58.20 9.06
N PHE A 7 -16.86 57.82 8.34
CA PHE A 7 -16.88 56.67 7.44
C PHE A 7 -16.76 55.39 8.26
N LEU A 8 -17.83 54.59 8.28
CA LEU A 8 -17.86 53.26 8.86
C LEU A 8 -17.25 52.28 7.85
N LEU A 9 -15.97 51.91 8.03
CA LEU A 9 -15.32 50.89 7.22
C LEU A 9 -15.84 49.50 7.63
N ALA A 10 -16.63 48.86 6.77
CA ALA A 10 -17.03 47.47 6.96
C ALA A 10 -15.89 46.54 6.53
N LEU A 11 -15.15 46.00 7.49
CA LEU A 11 -14.16 44.94 7.28
C LEU A 11 -14.89 43.61 7.04
N VAL A 12 -15.00 43.21 5.78
CA VAL A 12 -15.46 41.87 5.39
C VAL A 12 -14.30 40.91 5.64
N PHE A 13 -14.34 40.19 6.77
CA PHE A 13 -13.45 39.05 7.02
C PHE A 13 -13.84 37.91 6.09
N MET A 14 -13.08 37.73 5.02
CA MET A 14 -13.13 36.54 4.17
C MET A 14 -12.50 35.39 4.98
N GLN A 15 -13.29 34.66 5.77
CA GLN A 15 -12.82 33.45 6.42
C GLN A 15 -12.55 32.42 5.31
N ALA A 16 -11.28 32.13 5.05
CA ALA A 16 -10.91 30.96 4.26
C ALA A 16 -11.45 29.74 5.01
N ALA A 17 -12.35 28.99 4.38
CA ALA A 17 -12.77 27.70 4.91
C ALA A 17 -11.51 26.83 4.97
N ALA A 18 -11.02 26.52 6.17
CA ALA A 18 -10.04 25.46 6.35
C ALA A 18 -10.73 24.18 5.86
N PHE A 19 -10.27 23.63 4.74
CA PHE A 19 -10.70 22.29 4.34
C PHE A 19 -10.32 21.34 5.47
N ALA A 20 -11.32 20.73 6.10
CA ALA A 20 -11.10 19.76 7.15
C ALA A 20 -10.37 18.57 6.51
N GLN A 21 -9.10 18.38 6.90
CA GLN A 21 -8.33 17.22 6.50
C GLN A 21 -8.94 16.01 7.21
N THR A 22 -9.39 15.03 6.44
CA THR A 22 -9.94 13.80 7.02
C THR A 22 -8.77 12.88 7.38
N PRO A 23 -8.54 12.55 8.68
CA PRO A 23 -7.56 11.54 9.03
C PRO A 23 -8.04 10.19 8.50
N VAL A 24 -7.18 9.49 7.76
CA VAL A 24 -7.49 8.20 7.11
C VAL A 24 -6.50 7.16 7.60
N THR A 25 -7.03 5.98 7.95
CA THR A 25 -6.25 4.78 8.25
C THR A 25 -6.18 3.87 7.02
N TRP A 26 -5.28 2.90 7.03
CA TRP A 26 -5.14 1.96 5.91
C TRP A 26 -6.40 1.10 5.73
N GLU A 27 -7.11 0.80 6.81
CA GLU A 27 -8.37 0.05 6.80
C GLU A 27 -9.48 0.83 6.10
N ASP A 28 -9.50 2.17 6.23
CA ASP A 28 -10.51 3.02 5.59
C ASP A 28 -10.39 3.02 4.06
N LEU A 29 -9.21 2.70 3.51
CA LEU A 29 -8.97 2.59 2.07
C LEU A 29 -9.66 1.38 1.43
N ILE A 30 -10.02 0.38 2.23
CA ILE A 30 -10.64 -0.85 1.74
C ILE A 30 -12.12 -0.60 1.47
N ASP A 31 -12.59 -0.94 0.27
CA ASP A 31 -14.02 -0.88 -0.05
C ASP A 31 -14.80 -1.94 0.76
N PRO A 32 -15.71 -1.53 1.67
CA PRO A 32 -16.45 -2.46 2.52
C PRO A 32 -17.37 -3.38 1.71
N GLU A 33 -17.87 -2.95 0.55
CA GLU A 33 -18.77 -3.77 -0.26
C GLU A 33 -18.02 -4.94 -0.90
N THR A 34 -16.88 -4.67 -1.55
CA THR A 34 -16.10 -5.74 -2.19
C THR A 34 -15.31 -6.58 -1.20
N ALA A 35 -14.95 -6.06 -0.04
CA ALA A 35 -14.32 -6.83 1.03
C ALA A 35 -15.29 -7.82 1.70
N ASN A 36 -16.60 -7.55 1.67
CA ASN A 36 -17.61 -8.38 2.28
C ASN A 36 -18.01 -9.56 1.38
N PHE A 37 -17.29 -10.68 1.51
CA PHE A 37 -17.71 -11.94 0.91
C PHE A 37 -17.27 -13.15 1.75
N ASP A 38 -18.02 -14.23 1.62
CA ASP A 38 -17.66 -15.51 2.23
C ASP A 38 -16.42 -16.11 1.55
N ASP A 39 -15.38 -16.32 2.35
CA ASP A 39 -14.11 -16.91 1.97
C ASP A 39 -13.89 -18.19 2.79
N PRO A 40 -14.32 -19.34 2.28
CA PRO A 40 -14.32 -20.58 3.05
C PRO A 40 -12.92 -21.11 3.37
N TYR A 41 -11.87 -20.57 2.73
CA TYR A 41 -10.49 -20.95 3.04
C TYR A 41 -9.96 -20.28 4.31
N LYS A 42 -10.58 -19.18 4.79
CA LYS A 42 -10.16 -18.51 6.03
C LYS A 42 -10.34 -19.40 7.27
N ALA A 43 -11.28 -20.35 7.22
CA ALA A 43 -11.55 -21.28 8.30
C ALA A 43 -10.54 -22.45 8.36
N LEU A 44 -9.73 -22.64 7.32
CA LEU A 44 -8.77 -23.74 7.25
C LEU A 44 -7.47 -23.37 7.97
N SER A 45 -6.90 -24.33 8.69
CA SER A 45 -5.55 -24.24 9.21
C SER A 45 -4.52 -24.21 8.07
N GLY A 46 -3.32 -23.71 8.37
CA GLY A 46 -2.21 -23.72 7.40
C GLY A 46 -1.83 -25.13 6.93
N LEU A 47 -2.03 -26.17 7.76
CA LEU A 47 -1.82 -27.56 7.36
C LEU A 47 -2.88 -28.03 6.36
N GLU A 48 -4.16 -27.75 6.63
CA GLU A 48 -5.26 -28.11 5.74
C GLU A 48 -5.15 -27.40 4.38
N LEU A 49 -4.78 -26.11 4.37
CA LEU A 49 -4.52 -25.38 3.13
C LEU A 49 -3.37 -26.01 2.32
N ARG A 50 -2.29 -26.42 2.98
CA ARG A 50 -1.16 -27.11 2.32
C ARG A 50 -1.57 -28.48 1.78
N SER A 51 -2.36 -29.24 2.52
CA SER A 51 -2.89 -30.54 2.08
C SER A 51 -3.84 -30.37 0.89
N LEU A 52 -4.76 -29.41 0.94
CA LEU A 52 -5.67 -29.08 -0.16
C LEU A 52 -4.92 -28.69 -1.44
N GLY A 53 -3.90 -27.84 -1.31
CA GLY A 53 -3.01 -27.51 -2.43
C GLY A 53 -2.22 -28.70 -2.96
N THR A 54 -1.89 -29.67 -2.09
CA THR A 54 -1.22 -30.92 -2.50
C THR A 54 -2.15 -31.84 -3.27
N VAL A 55 -3.39 -32.04 -2.79
CA VAL A 55 -4.43 -32.79 -3.52
C VAL A 55 -4.60 -32.23 -4.92
N LEU A 56 -4.74 -30.91 -5.05
CA LEU A 56 -4.88 -30.25 -6.34
C LEU A 56 -3.71 -30.57 -7.28
N ARG A 57 -2.46 -30.35 -6.83
CA ARG A 57 -1.26 -30.59 -7.66
C ARG A 57 -1.13 -32.05 -8.07
N LEU A 58 -1.43 -32.99 -7.18
CA LEU A 58 -1.37 -34.42 -7.49
C LEU A 58 -2.43 -34.83 -8.51
N ARG A 59 -3.66 -34.31 -8.40
CA ARG A 59 -4.73 -34.53 -9.40
C ARG A 59 -4.37 -33.94 -10.76
N GLN A 60 -3.83 -32.72 -10.79
CA GLN A 60 -3.31 -32.09 -12.01
C GLN A 60 -2.23 -32.97 -12.63
N ARG A 61 -1.25 -33.41 -11.83
CA ARG A 61 -0.21 -34.31 -12.30
C ARG A 61 -0.80 -35.58 -12.90
N LEU A 62 -1.75 -36.24 -12.22
CA LEU A 62 -2.42 -37.48 -12.69
C LEU A 62 -3.23 -37.32 -14.00
N SER A 63 -3.63 -36.10 -14.33
CA SER A 63 -4.35 -35.76 -15.56
C SER A 63 -3.43 -35.51 -16.76
N GLU A 64 -2.13 -35.35 -16.53
CA GLU A 64 -1.15 -35.22 -17.62
C GLU A 64 -0.98 -36.56 -18.35
N GLU A 65 -0.80 -36.50 -19.68
CA GLU A 65 -0.67 -37.69 -20.52
C GLU A 65 0.71 -38.37 -20.34
N ASP A 66 1.76 -37.60 -20.06
CA ASP A 66 3.17 -38.04 -20.06
C ASP A 66 3.68 -38.58 -18.71
N ILE A 67 2.81 -39.14 -17.87
CA ILE A 67 3.23 -39.69 -16.59
C ILE A 67 3.83 -41.08 -16.78
N ALA A 68 5.10 -41.23 -16.36
CA ALA A 68 5.76 -42.53 -16.29
C ALA A 68 4.94 -43.54 -15.46
N ALA A 69 4.75 -44.75 -16.01
CA ALA A 69 3.88 -45.77 -15.43
C ALA A 69 4.26 -46.14 -13.99
N GLU A 70 5.56 -46.13 -13.68
CA GLU A 70 6.13 -46.41 -12.36
C GLU A 70 5.86 -45.30 -11.33
N ALA A 71 5.63 -44.06 -11.78
CA ALA A 71 5.37 -42.91 -10.91
C ALA A 71 3.90 -42.84 -10.49
N ARG A 72 2.98 -43.28 -11.35
CA ARG A 72 1.53 -43.17 -11.14
C ARG A 72 1.05 -43.78 -9.80
N PRO A 73 1.41 -45.02 -9.42
CA PRO A 73 0.97 -45.60 -8.14
C PRO A 73 1.45 -44.81 -6.91
N ARG A 74 2.66 -44.22 -6.98
CA ARG A 74 3.19 -43.39 -5.88
C ARG A 74 2.39 -42.10 -5.73
N ILE A 75 2.00 -41.48 -6.84
CA ILE A 75 1.19 -40.26 -6.86
C ILE A 75 -0.22 -40.55 -6.34
N GLU A 76 -0.85 -41.64 -6.79
CA GLU A 76 -2.17 -42.08 -6.34
C GLU A 76 -2.19 -42.40 -4.84
N SER A 77 -1.19 -43.13 -4.34
CA SER A 77 -1.05 -43.43 -2.90
C SER A 77 -0.93 -42.15 -2.07
N ARG A 78 -0.11 -41.19 -2.51
CA ARG A 78 0.04 -39.91 -1.82
C ARG A 78 -1.26 -39.09 -1.87
N LEU A 79 -1.96 -39.08 -3.01
CA LEU A 79 -3.23 -38.39 -3.16
C LEU A 79 -4.26 -38.92 -2.15
N ALA A 80 -4.43 -40.24 -2.09
CA ALA A 80 -5.35 -40.90 -1.16
C ALA A 80 -5.03 -40.57 0.31
N GLN A 81 -3.74 -40.50 0.67
CA GLN A 81 -3.32 -40.11 2.02
C GLN A 81 -3.69 -38.66 2.36
N GLU A 82 -3.50 -37.72 1.43
CA GLU A 82 -3.86 -36.31 1.66
C GLU A 82 -5.38 -36.11 1.73
N GLU A 83 -6.14 -36.80 0.87
CA GLU A 83 -7.60 -36.77 0.90
C GLU A 83 -8.15 -37.36 2.21
N ALA A 84 -7.56 -38.45 2.70
CA ALA A 84 -7.92 -39.04 3.99
C ALA A 84 -7.64 -38.10 5.16
N LYS A 85 -6.51 -37.36 5.15
CA LYS A 85 -6.20 -36.35 6.17
C LYS A 85 -7.26 -35.24 6.21
N LEU A 86 -7.61 -34.69 5.04
CA LEU A 86 -8.62 -33.64 4.92
C LEU A 86 -10.00 -34.13 5.37
N ALA A 87 -10.39 -35.34 4.95
CA ALA A 87 -11.65 -35.94 5.35
C ALA A 87 -11.73 -36.19 6.86
N ALA A 88 -10.65 -36.66 7.49
CA ALA A 88 -10.57 -36.86 8.93
C ALA A 88 -10.75 -35.55 9.73
N SER A 89 -10.34 -34.41 9.15
CA SER A 89 -10.59 -33.07 9.71
C SER A 89 -11.95 -32.48 9.33
N GLY A 90 -12.81 -33.22 8.62
CA GLY A 90 -14.11 -32.71 8.16
C GLY A 90 -14.03 -31.68 7.03
N VAL A 91 -12.88 -31.56 6.38
CA VAL A 91 -12.68 -30.62 5.28
C VAL A 91 -13.39 -31.11 4.02
N GLN A 92 -14.27 -30.27 3.47
CA GLN A 92 -15.04 -30.58 2.26
C GLN A 92 -14.19 -30.34 0.99
N THR A 93 -13.27 -31.26 0.70
CA THR A 93 -12.26 -31.13 -0.37
C THR A 93 -12.85 -30.79 -1.74
N GLU A 94 -13.82 -31.56 -2.25
CA GLU A 94 -14.41 -31.30 -3.58
C GLU A 94 -15.08 -29.93 -3.65
N TRP A 95 -15.87 -29.59 -2.64
CA TRP A 95 -16.56 -28.31 -2.59
C TRP A 95 -15.55 -27.16 -2.56
N LEU A 96 -14.55 -27.22 -1.67
CA LEU A 96 -13.50 -26.20 -1.60
C LEU A 96 -12.72 -26.10 -2.91
N LEU A 97 -12.37 -27.21 -3.57
CA LEU A 97 -11.69 -27.15 -4.87
C LEU A 97 -12.57 -26.53 -5.96
N SER A 98 -13.89 -26.69 -5.90
CA SER A 98 -14.82 -26.04 -6.84
C SER A 98 -14.93 -24.51 -6.63
N GLN A 99 -14.71 -24.03 -5.40
CA GLN A 99 -14.84 -22.60 -5.07
C GLN A 99 -13.65 -21.74 -5.51
N ARG A 100 -12.49 -22.36 -5.86
CA ARG A 100 -11.21 -21.67 -6.05
C ARG A 100 -11.29 -20.47 -6.99
N HIS A 101 -11.88 -20.63 -8.16
CA HIS A 101 -11.97 -19.57 -9.16
C HIS A 101 -12.89 -18.43 -8.70
N SER A 102 -14.04 -18.77 -8.10
CA SER A 102 -15.00 -17.79 -7.59
C SER A 102 -14.37 -16.93 -6.49
N VAL A 103 -13.73 -17.58 -5.51
CA VAL A 103 -13.06 -16.89 -4.39
C VAL A 103 -11.85 -16.11 -4.88
N ALA A 104 -11.03 -16.65 -5.78
CA ALA A 104 -9.90 -15.92 -6.35
C ALA A 104 -10.35 -14.63 -7.07
N LYS A 105 -11.44 -14.69 -7.84
CA LYS A 105 -12.02 -13.52 -8.49
C LYS A 105 -12.52 -12.48 -7.49
N LYS A 106 -13.19 -12.91 -6.41
CA LYS A 106 -13.66 -12.03 -5.33
C LYS A 106 -12.50 -11.37 -4.60
N ARG A 107 -11.47 -12.13 -4.22
CA ARG A 107 -10.23 -11.62 -3.61
C ARG A 107 -9.52 -10.61 -4.50
N ALA A 108 -9.35 -10.92 -5.78
CA ALA A 108 -8.74 -10.00 -6.74
C ALA A 108 -9.54 -8.70 -6.87
N LYS A 109 -10.88 -8.78 -6.96
CA LYS A 109 -11.74 -7.59 -6.97
C LYS A 109 -11.57 -6.76 -5.70
N ALA A 110 -11.63 -7.40 -4.53
CA ALA A 110 -11.49 -6.76 -3.23
C ALA A 110 -10.11 -6.10 -3.04
N ALA A 111 -9.05 -6.71 -3.56
CA ALA A 111 -7.69 -6.16 -3.48
C ALA A 111 -7.48 -4.94 -4.40
N LEU A 112 -8.20 -4.88 -5.54
CA LEU A 112 -8.08 -3.80 -6.52
C LEU A 112 -9.01 -2.62 -6.24
N THR A 113 -10.10 -2.84 -5.52
CA THR A 113 -11.14 -1.83 -5.31
C THR A 113 -10.87 -1.06 -4.02
N GLY A 114 -10.58 0.23 -4.17
CA GLY A 114 -10.49 1.16 -3.04
C GLY A 114 -11.85 1.73 -2.66
N ASN A 115 -11.97 2.23 -1.43
CA ASN A 115 -13.20 2.78 -0.89
C ASN A 115 -13.66 4.04 -1.68
N PRO A 116 -14.83 3.99 -2.36
CA PRO A 116 -15.34 5.12 -3.15
C PRO A 116 -15.68 6.35 -2.32
N ALA A 117 -15.90 6.22 -1.01
CA ALA A 117 -16.18 7.36 -0.14
C ALA A 117 -14.98 8.31 0.02
N LEU A 118 -13.77 7.84 -0.29
CA LEU A 118 -12.53 8.63 -0.18
C LEU A 118 -12.11 9.30 -1.50
N ASP A 119 -12.81 9.01 -2.60
CA ASP A 119 -12.49 9.63 -3.89
C ASP A 119 -12.73 11.14 -3.86
N GLY A 120 -11.71 11.90 -4.25
CA GLY A 120 -11.71 13.36 -4.27
C GLY A 120 -11.63 14.04 -2.90
N GLN A 121 -11.44 13.30 -1.81
CA GLN A 121 -11.35 13.86 -0.46
C GLN A 121 -9.97 14.45 -0.16
N GLU A 122 -9.92 15.49 0.68
CA GLU A 122 -8.68 15.95 1.31
C GLU A 122 -8.39 15.08 2.54
N VAL A 123 -7.30 14.32 2.49
CA VAL A 123 -6.96 13.32 3.49
C VAL A 123 -5.62 13.62 4.17
N ALA A 124 -5.43 13.04 5.35
CA ALA A 124 -4.16 12.93 6.04
C ALA A 124 -3.90 11.45 6.37
N ILE A 125 -2.82 10.88 5.86
CA ILE A 125 -2.49 9.47 6.05
C ILE A 125 -1.01 9.26 6.39
N THR A 126 -0.76 8.42 7.39
CA THR A 126 0.60 8.03 7.79
C THR A 126 1.04 6.76 7.09
N GLY A 127 2.31 6.67 6.74
CA GLY A 127 2.90 5.44 6.19
C GLY A 127 4.39 5.59 5.93
N TYR A 128 4.94 4.67 5.16
CA TYR A 128 6.35 4.66 4.78
C TYR A 128 6.49 5.04 3.31
N ALA A 129 7.19 6.13 3.03
CA ALA A 129 7.36 6.66 1.69
C ALA A 129 8.47 5.91 0.94
N ILE A 130 8.21 5.56 -0.31
CA ILE A 130 9.13 4.95 -1.26
C ILE A 130 9.29 5.95 -2.42
N PRO A 131 10.36 6.77 -2.40
CA PRO A 131 10.66 7.67 -3.51
C PRO A 131 10.84 6.92 -4.83
N VAL A 132 10.34 7.49 -5.93
CA VAL A 132 10.76 7.14 -7.29
C VAL A 132 11.84 8.13 -7.70
N ASP A 133 13.00 7.61 -8.13
CA ASP A 133 14.18 8.42 -8.46
C ASP A 133 13.99 9.26 -9.73
N GLU A 134 13.19 8.77 -10.68
CA GLU A 134 12.92 9.46 -11.94
C GLU A 134 11.76 10.45 -11.77
N PRO A 135 11.99 11.76 -11.98
CA PRO A 135 10.91 12.75 -11.95
C PRO A 135 9.95 12.56 -13.13
N GLY A 136 8.70 12.97 -12.95
CA GLY A 136 7.69 12.98 -14.01
C GLY A 136 8.07 13.95 -15.15
N GLU A 137 7.41 13.80 -16.31
CA GLU A 137 7.65 14.65 -17.48
C GLU A 137 7.44 16.15 -17.21
N ASP A 138 6.59 16.49 -16.24
CA ASP A 138 6.30 17.83 -15.76
C ASP A 138 7.26 18.31 -14.65
N GLY A 139 8.28 17.51 -14.33
CA GLY A 139 9.23 17.77 -13.26
C GLY A 139 8.70 17.47 -11.86
N THR A 140 7.51 16.87 -11.73
CA THR A 140 6.98 16.49 -10.41
C THR A 140 7.73 15.30 -9.81
N ALA A 141 7.92 15.34 -8.50
CA ALA A 141 8.41 14.21 -7.73
C ALA A 141 7.27 13.22 -7.49
N SER A 142 7.56 11.92 -7.52
CA SER A 142 6.54 10.89 -7.26
C SER A 142 7.09 9.75 -6.41
N GLY A 143 6.20 9.02 -5.76
CA GLY A 143 6.58 7.87 -4.95
C GLY A 143 5.37 7.01 -4.62
N TYR A 144 5.61 6.04 -3.74
CA TYR A 144 4.57 5.18 -3.20
C TYR A 144 4.54 5.26 -1.68
N LEU A 145 3.35 5.29 -1.10
CA LEU A 145 3.16 5.14 0.33
C LEU A 145 2.65 3.72 0.61
N VAL A 146 3.26 3.05 1.59
CA VAL A 146 2.89 1.71 2.05
C VAL A 146 2.65 1.70 3.57
N PRO A 147 1.85 0.75 4.10
CA PRO A 147 1.52 0.72 5.52
C PRO A 147 2.68 0.31 6.42
N GLU A 148 3.61 -0.51 5.93
CA GLU A 148 4.70 -1.06 6.72
C GLU A 148 6.07 -0.92 6.04
N GLN A 149 7.10 -0.68 6.84
CA GLN A 149 8.48 -0.60 6.39
C GLN A 149 8.95 -1.93 5.78
N GLY A 150 9.55 -1.89 4.59
CA GLY A 150 10.11 -3.06 3.92
C GLY A 150 9.16 -3.76 2.93
N MET A 151 7.89 -3.33 2.85
CA MET A 151 6.97 -3.78 1.81
C MET A 151 7.46 -3.43 0.41
N CYS A 152 7.15 -4.30 -0.55
CA CYS A 152 7.60 -4.22 -1.95
C CYS A 152 9.09 -4.54 -2.17
N SER A 153 9.83 -4.91 -1.12
CA SER A 153 11.23 -5.32 -1.20
C SER A 153 11.38 -6.63 -0.42
N HIS A 154 11.70 -6.53 0.87
CA HIS A 154 11.92 -7.68 1.75
C HIS A 154 10.62 -8.35 2.22
N MET A 155 9.52 -7.60 2.19
CA MET A 155 8.17 -8.10 2.49
C MET A 155 7.30 -8.04 1.25
N PRO A 156 6.28 -8.92 1.15
CA PRO A 156 5.31 -8.87 0.06
C PRO A 156 4.73 -7.47 -0.11
N ALA A 157 4.46 -7.07 -1.36
CA ALA A 157 3.71 -5.86 -1.63
C ALA A 157 2.31 -5.94 -0.99
N PRO A 158 1.76 -4.81 -0.50
CA PRO A 158 0.38 -4.77 -0.02
C PRO A 158 -0.60 -4.98 -1.18
N ASN A 159 -1.88 -5.16 -0.85
CA ASN A 159 -2.91 -5.12 -1.88
C ASN A 159 -2.92 -3.74 -2.58
N PRO A 160 -3.30 -3.66 -3.86
CA PRO A 160 -3.34 -2.38 -4.56
C PRO A 160 -4.18 -1.29 -3.89
N ASN A 161 -5.30 -1.65 -3.25
CA ASN A 161 -6.11 -0.71 -2.46
C ASN A 161 -5.49 -0.29 -1.12
N GLN A 162 -4.33 -0.84 -0.77
CA GLN A 162 -3.50 -0.44 0.35
C GLN A 162 -2.10 0.01 -0.12
N MET A 163 -2.02 0.53 -1.34
CA MET A 163 -0.87 1.23 -1.87
C MET A 163 -1.35 2.53 -2.49
N ILE A 164 -0.65 3.62 -2.19
CA ILE A 164 -0.96 4.95 -2.73
C ILE A 164 0.23 5.39 -3.56
N ARG A 165 0.02 5.67 -4.85
CA ARG A 165 0.98 6.49 -5.59
C ARG A 165 0.80 7.93 -5.13
N TYR A 166 1.86 8.63 -4.80
CA TYR A 166 1.80 10.05 -4.48
C TYR A 166 2.60 10.88 -5.46
N THR A 167 2.17 12.12 -5.65
CA THR A 167 2.88 13.15 -6.43
C THR A 167 3.01 14.42 -5.60
N ILE A 168 4.15 15.09 -5.72
CA ILE A 168 4.47 16.28 -4.95
C ILE A 168 5.39 17.21 -5.74
N GLU A 169 5.40 18.50 -5.38
CA GLU A 169 6.36 19.46 -5.92
C GLU A 169 7.81 18.98 -5.69
N ALA A 170 8.65 19.13 -6.71
CA ALA A 170 10.05 18.74 -6.65
C ALA A 170 10.78 19.43 -5.48
N GLY A 171 11.58 18.66 -4.74
CA GLY A 171 12.34 19.14 -3.57
C GLY A 171 11.63 18.94 -2.22
N ASN A 172 10.34 18.58 -2.22
CA ASN A 172 9.59 18.27 -0.99
C ASN A 172 9.37 16.76 -0.79
N GLN A 173 10.05 15.90 -1.53
CA GLN A 173 9.88 14.45 -1.43
C GLN A 173 10.56 13.88 -0.17
N ALA A 174 10.14 12.67 0.24
CA ALA A 174 10.86 11.90 1.25
C ALA A 174 12.35 11.73 0.87
N SER A 175 13.22 11.84 1.87
CA SER A 175 14.67 11.87 1.74
C SER A 175 15.29 10.48 1.54
N TYR A 176 14.61 9.43 1.96
CA TYR A 176 15.09 8.05 1.85
C TYR A 176 13.92 7.06 1.75
N VAL A 177 14.23 5.86 1.25
CA VAL A 177 13.25 4.78 1.11
C VAL A 177 12.79 4.29 2.48
N TYR A 178 11.48 4.18 2.65
CA TYR A 178 10.78 3.89 3.90
C TYR A 178 10.92 4.95 4.99
N GLU A 179 11.03 6.23 4.62
CA GLU A 179 10.85 7.31 5.59
C GLU A 179 9.41 7.31 6.13
N PRO A 180 9.20 7.26 7.46
CA PRO A 180 7.86 7.34 8.03
C PRO A 180 7.36 8.77 7.92
N VAL A 181 6.25 8.97 7.23
CA VAL A 181 5.71 10.29 6.91
C VAL A 181 4.21 10.36 7.20
N LEU A 182 3.72 11.56 7.49
CA LEU A 182 2.33 11.94 7.25
C LEU A 182 2.26 12.68 5.91
N LEU A 183 1.45 12.16 4.98
CA LEU A 183 1.09 12.86 3.76
C LEU A 183 -0.29 13.49 3.91
N THR A 184 -0.43 14.70 3.39
CA THR A 184 -1.69 15.43 3.32
C THR A 184 -1.95 15.88 1.90
N GLY A 185 -3.19 15.76 1.42
CA GLY A 185 -3.57 16.19 0.08
C GLY A 185 -4.82 15.53 -0.46
N ARG A 186 -5.04 15.68 -1.77
CA ARG A 186 -6.24 15.20 -2.45
C ARG A 186 -6.05 13.75 -2.92
N LEU A 187 -6.83 12.84 -2.35
CA LEU A 187 -6.84 11.44 -2.73
C LEU A 187 -7.83 11.20 -3.87
N THR A 188 -7.41 10.46 -4.89
CA THR A 188 -8.27 10.07 -6.02
C THR A 188 -8.21 8.57 -6.22
N LEU A 189 -9.36 7.96 -6.50
CA LEU A 189 -9.43 6.57 -6.97
C LEU A 189 -8.97 6.51 -8.43
N LYS A 190 -7.68 6.29 -8.61
CA LYS A 190 -7.05 6.18 -9.90
C LYS A 190 -6.02 5.06 -9.84
N THR A 191 -6.31 3.97 -10.52
CA THR A 191 -5.36 2.86 -10.61
C THR A 191 -4.12 3.29 -11.39
N THR A 192 -2.96 3.11 -10.79
CA THR A 192 -1.67 3.40 -11.42
C THR A 192 -0.79 2.16 -11.37
N ARG A 193 -0.04 1.92 -12.45
CA ARG A 193 0.94 0.84 -12.54
C ARG A 193 2.25 1.37 -13.08
N GLN A 194 3.35 1.03 -12.41
CA GLN A 194 4.70 1.38 -12.85
C GLN A 194 5.69 0.34 -12.31
N GLU A 195 6.65 -0.04 -13.13
CA GLU A 195 7.81 -0.80 -12.65
C GLU A 195 8.86 0.19 -12.14
N ILE A 196 9.40 -0.06 -10.95
CA ILE A 196 10.47 0.76 -10.35
C ILE A 196 11.62 -0.14 -9.91
N VAL A 197 12.80 0.44 -9.71
CA VAL A 197 13.93 -0.26 -9.08
C VAL A 197 13.95 0.08 -7.60
N LEU A 198 13.88 -0.95 -6.75
CA LEU A 198 14.11 -0.87 -5.30
C LEU A 198 15.40 -1.60 -4.93
N LEU A 199 15.69 -1.66 -3.63
CA LEU A 199 16.89 -2.28 -3.06
C LEU A 199 17.15 -3.71 -3.59
N ASP A 200 16.08 -4.50 -3.77
CA ASP A 200 16.17 -5.91 -4.16
C ASP A 200 15.96 -6.15 -5.66
N GLY A 201 15.81 -5.09 -6.46
CA GLY A 201 15.63 -5.16 -7.91
C GLY A 201 14.32 -4.53 -8.40
N TYR A 202 13.84 -5.00 -9.55
CA TYR A 202 12.65 -4.48 -10.20
C TYR A 202 11.37 -4.93 -9.50
N VAL A 203 10.43 -3.99 -9.34
CA VAL A 203 9.16 -4.24 -8.66
C VAL A 203 8.02 -3.56 -9.42
N ASP A 204 7.00 -4.36 -9.74
CA ASP A 204 5.74 -3.89 -10.32
C ASP A 204 4.87 -3.25 -9.22
N MET A 205 4.81 -1.92 -9.20
CA MET A 205 3.99 -1.16 -8.27
C MET A 205 2.59 -0.99 -8.87
N LEU A 206 1.57 -1.51 -8.19
CA LEU A 206 0.17 -1.37 -8.58
C LEU A 206 -0.60 -0.76 -7.41
N ALA A 207 -1.02 0.49 -7.57
CA ALA A 207 -1.76 1.25 -6.57
C ALA A 207 -3.18 1.53 -7.08
N ALA A 208 -4.19 1.47 -6.21
CA ALA A 208 -5.57 1.83 -6.54
C ALA A 208 -5.84 3.33 -6.35
N PHE A 209 -4.96 4.02 -5.62
CA PHE A 209 -5.10 5.43 -5.26
C PHE A 209 -3.92 6.26 -5.78
N ASP A 210 -4.23 7.49 -6.18
CA ASP A 210 -3.28 8.55 -6.50
C ASP A 210 -3.52 9.72 -5.53
N LEU A 211 -2.47 10.16 -4.83
CA LEU A 211 -2.51 11.26 -3.86
C LEU A 211 -1.70 12.45 -4.40
N GLN A 212 -2.39 13.55 -4.68
CA GLN A 212 -1.75 14.82 -4.97
C GLN A 212 -1.42 15.51 -3.64
N VAL A 213 -0.15 15.46 -3.25
CA VAL A 213 0.32 15.89 -1.93
C VAL A 213 0.47 17.41 -1.89
N THR A 214 -0.15 18.03 -0.88
CA THR A 214 -0.02 19.45 -0.55
C THR A 214 0.86 19.69 0.69
N GLY A 215 1.12 18.64 1.48
CA GLY A 215 2.05 18.69 2.59
C GLY A 215 2.59 17.31 2.99
N ILE A 216 3.88 17.27 3.32
CA ILE A 216 4.58 16.10 3.87
C ILE A 216 5.17 16.47 5.22
N ARG A 217 5.19 15.52 6.17
CA ARG A 217 5.88 15.66 7.44
C ARG A 217 6.52 14.34 7.85
N GLY A 218 7.82 14.32 8.10
CA GLY A 218 8.50 13.17 8.69
C GLY A 218 8.04 12.94 10.13
N LEU A 219 7.79 11.68 10.51
CA LEU A 219 7.30 11.31 11.84
C LEU A 219 8.43 11.01 12.84
N GLU A 220 9.67 10.87 12.38
CA GLU A 220 10.83 10.67 13.26
C GLU A 220 11.13 11.91 14.13
N ASP A 221 10.67 13.08 13.68
CA ASP A 221 10.80 14.35 14.39
C ASP A 221 9.93 14.46 15.66
N GLU A 222 9.01 13.52 15.90
CA GLU A 222 8.13 13.51 17.07
C GLU A 222 8.69 12.71 18.27
N THR A 223 9.91 12.15 18.17
CA THR A 223 10.59 11.61 19.35
C THR A 223 10.97 12.76 20.30
N PRO A 224 10.52 12.77 21.57
CA PRO A 224 10.79 13.87 22.49
C PRO A 224 12.31 14.06 22.65
N ASP A 225 12.76 15.29 22.37
CA ASP A 225 14.11 15.85 22.54
C ASP A 225 15.15 14.88 23.15
N ASN A 226 15.67 13.97 22.33
CA ASN A 226 16.84 13.17 22.70
C ASN A 226 18.10 14.00 22.41
N PRO A 227 18.99 14.28 23.39
CA PRO A 227 20.24 15.01 23.14
C PRO A 227 21.13 14.36 22.06
N ALA A 228 21.00 13.04 21.81
CA ALA A 228 21.68 12.35 20.72
C ALA A 228 21.15 12.73 19.32
N SER A 229 19.85 13.02 19.17
CA SER A 229 19.27 13.43 17.89
C SER A 229 19.64 14.87 17.52
N ARG A 230 19.89 15.73 18.51
CA ARG A 230 20.41 17.09 18.32
C ARG A 230 21.84 17.11 17.77
N LEU A 231 22.70 16.21 18.25
CA LEU A 231 24.06 16.03 17.74
C LEU A 231 24.04 15.57 16.27
N TRP A 232 23.22 14.57 15.93
CA TRP A 232 23.08 14.11 14.55
C TRP A 232 22.56 15.20 13.60
N LYS A 233 21.57 16.00 14.02
CA LYS A 233 21.07 17.16 13.25
C LYS A 233 22.13 18.25 13.06
N TYR A 234 23.05 18.43 14.03
CA TYR A 234 24.16 19.38 13.94
C TYR A 234 25.21 18.92 12.92
N PHE A 235 25.54 17.63 12.88
CA PHE A 235 26.49 17.07 11.91
C PHE A 235 25.95 17.06 10.48
N LYS A 236 24.66 16.72 10.28
CA LYS A 236 24.02 16.79 8.95
C LYS A 236 23.95 18.22 8.36
N ARG A 237 23.89 19.26 9.21
CA ARG A 237 23.82 20.66 8.76
C ARG A 237 25.20 21.25 8.39
N GLY A 238 26.28 20.59 8.82
CA GLY A 238 27.66 21.05 8.60
C GLY A 238 28.27 20.72 7.24
N GLU A 239 27.61 19.89 6.41
CA GLU A 239 28.19 19.44 5.12
C GLU A 239 27.90 20.39 3.93
N THR A 240 27.16 21.48 4.12
CA THR A 240 26.90 22.47 3.05
C THR A 240 27.47 23.84 3.38
N VAL A 241 28.79 23.96 3.52
CA VAL A 241 29.49 25.22 3.24
C VAL A 241 30.75 24.91 2.45
N LYS A 242 30.65 24.96 1.12
CA LYS A 242 31.82 25.06 0.25
C LYS A 242 32.35 26.49 0.37
N PRO A 243 33.61 26.73 0.76
CA PRO A 243 34.13 28.09 0.84
C PRO A 243 34.25 28.67 -0.57
N GLU A 244 33.65 29.84 -0.75
CA GLU A 244 33.85 30.71 -1.90
C GLU A 244 35.33 31.14 -1.94
N ALA A 245 36.04 30.71 -2.97
CA ALA A 245 37.41 31.15 -3.21
C ALA A 245 37.37 32.62 -3.63
N ALA A 246 37.91 33.48 -2.78
CA ALA A 246 38.12 34.89 -3.08
C ALA A 246 39.36 35.08 -3.99
N GLN A 247 39.11 35.76 -5.12
CA GLN A 247 40.01 36.51 -6.01
C GLN A 247 41.12 35.74 -6.75
#